data_AF-A0A3D8Q686-F1
#
_entry.id   AF-A0A3D8Q686-F1
#
_cell.length_a   1.000
_cell.length_b   1.000
_cell.length_c   1.000
_cell.angle_alpha   90.00
_cell.angle_beta   90.00
_cell.angle_gamma   90.00
#
_symmetry.space_group_name_H-M   'P 1'
#
loop_
_entity.id
_entity.type
_entity.pdbx_description
1 polymer ?
#
loop_
_entity_poly.entity_id
_entity_poly.type
_entity_poly.pdbx_seq_one_letter_code
_entity_poly.pdbx_strand_id
1 'polypeptide(L)'
;MPVSTVFRTLLLAVSLAKVAAGILPSYSHAHLHHPRATVNATANLTDLQTWWHANGENNTKTPVQNDNVRQSHLYSIQVALASAPTSYYHSFVYETIPRNGNGKICTPGDLTSLCDTDDQISIEPDIGITMAWTQFLYQDDVVVKVSRSNGLAISAADVLVRPSYLNFTITAAGADALITVPYNSNGFRFSVELQDDLWVYRNAGTGADSYYVQNINPAGTGYVQNYTNDMPTVGVEPRNALLIFASPFPTTDLVPNDQANTLYVEPGLVTGLDSTTKSIVYFAPGVYYFTGTAHAILSSSVSWVYFAPGAYVKGAVEYSSSAPNLKATGFGVLSGEEYVYQANTAAGYANIKSDTSSLHMWRGDFQTNQTWTVHGVTMNAPPFNSMDFYGDVGATSVFISDYKQVGAFFGQTDGMEMYPYSYARDIFYHTGDDTIKTYYSNIVAERIVVWKTSNAPIIQFGWSQRNLTNITVDSIDVIHTRYHTQAEEYPRALIGSAASYADATSTLTADINSYISNYTVSNWRAEGISPALIGINPLANIDTFHVENIWIEELANQTTLIDMSTIRVFTDANHGNQPIQIGQNSPDNIGLTIKDYYVGDTHITLAADNWDSLSQGRLNIDSSYWGRWTAV
;
A
#
# COMPACT_ATOMS: atom_id res chain seq x y z
N MET A 1 -16.11 -18.92 96.81
CA MET A 1 -14.92 -18.88 95.93
C MET A 1 -15.35 -18.25 94.62
N PRO A 2 -14.53 -17.34 94.07
CA PRO A 2 -14.81 -15.89 94.15
C PRO A 2 -15.20 -15.28 92.78
N VAL A 3 -16.13 -14.30 92.71
CA VAL A 3 -15.94 -12.81 92.70
C VAL A 3 -15.70 -12.28 91.28
N SER A 4 -16.29 -11.19 90.76
CA SER A 4 -17.44 -10.31 91.04
C SER A 4 -17.53 -9.36 89.82
N THR A 5 -18.64 -9.21 89.11
CA THR A 5 -19.66 -8.14 89.24
C THR A 5 -19.19 -6.67 89.31
N VAL A 6 -19.74 -5.85 88.38
CA VAL A 6 -20.56 -4.63 88.62
C VAL A 6 -19.99 -3.21 88.35
N PHE A 7 -20.57 -2.59 87.30
CA PHE A 7 -21.26 -1.28 87.20
C PHE A 7 -20.55 0.10 87.04
N ARG A 8 -21.20 0.86 86.12
CA ARG A 8 -21.68 2.27 86.14
C ARG A 8 -20.75 3.46 85.94
N THR A 9 -21.00 4.13 84.81
CA THR A 9 -21.51 5.52 84.64
C THR A 9 -21.09 6.61 85.64
N LEU A 10 -20.43 7.68 85.14
CA LEU A 10 -20.82 9.08 85.40
C LEU A 10 -20.16 10.06 84.40
N LEU A 11 -20.95 11.04 83.94
CA LEU A 11 -20.53 12.25 83.23
C LEU A 11 -19.67 13.17 84.13
N LEU A 12 -18.74 13.92 83.53
CA LEU A 12 -18.70 15.38 83.73
C LEU A 12 -17.95 16.07 82.57
N ALA A 13 -18.57 17.13 82.05
CA ALA A 13 -18.05 18.01 81.03
C ALA A 13 -17.25 19.16 81.64
N VAL A 14 -16.22 19.64 80.92
CA VAL A 14 -15.84 21.06 80.92
C VAL A 14 -15.48 21.46 79.49
N SER A 15 -16.30 22.34 78.94
CA SER A 15 -16.07 23.13 77.74
C SER A 15 -15.39 24.45 78.09
N LEU A 16 -14.41 24.88 77.29
CA LEU A 16 -14.12 26.30 77.09
C LEU A 16 -13.73 26.53 75.63
N ALA A 17 -14.25 27.64 75.10
CA ALA A 17 -14.56 27.87 73.69
C ALA A 17 -13.66 28.96 73.08
N LYS A 18 -13.46 28.85 71.74
CA LYS A 18 -13.26 29.88 70.68
C LYS A 18 -11.99 30.75 70.78
N VAL A 19 -11.30 31.09 69.68
CA VAL A 19 -11.75 31.70 68.42
C VAL A 19 -10.82 31.32 67.24
N ALA A 20 -11.40 31.33 66.04
CA ALA A 20 -10.84 31.01 64.74
C ALA A 20 -9.87 32.06 64.14
N ALA A 21 -8.96 31.60 63.29
CA ALA A 21 -8.65 32.19 61.98
C ALA A 21 -7.81 31.17 61.18
N GLY A 22 -8.23 30.86 59.96
CA GLY A 22 -7.59 29.85 59.12
C GLY A 22 -6.31 30.32 58.42
N ILE A 23 -5.63 29.38 57.77
CA ILE A 23 -4.87 29.47 56.51
C ILE A 23 -4.40 28.03 56.18
N LEU A 24 -4.45 27.70 54.89
CA LEU A 24 -4.23 26.39 54.23
C LEU A 24 -2.90 25.67 54.64
N PRO A 25 -2.86 24.33 54.70
CA PRO A 25 -1.61 23.59 54.67
C PRO A 25 -1.24 23.17 53.24
N SER A 26 -0.15 23.75 52.77
CA SER A 26 0.78 23.20 51.79
C SER A 26 1.26 21.81 52.23
N TYR A 27 1.09 20.80 51.39
CA TYR A 27 1.76 19.50 51.56
C TYR A 27 3.05 19.47 50.73
N SER A 28 4.17 19.44 51.42
CA SER A 28 5.47 19.11 50.86
C SER A 28 5.85 17.67 51.22
N HIS A 29 6.15 16.89 50.16
CA HIS A 29 7.27 15.96 50.04
C HIS A 29 7.36 14.75 51.00
N ALA A 30 7.12 13.57 50.44
CA ALA A 30 7.80 12.35 50.84
C ALA A 30 8.05 11.44 49.62
N HIS A 31 9.34 11.34 49.27
CA HIS A 31 10.04 10.22 48.61
C HIS A 31 9.42 9.52 47.40
N LEU A 32 9.85 9.99 46.23
CA LEU A 32 9.81 9.28 44.94
C LEU A 32 10.69 8.02 45.02
N HIS A 33 10.05 6.85 44.98
CA HIS A 33 10.63 5.68 44.34
C HIS A 33 10.86 6.02 42.86
N HIS A 34 12.07 5.80 42.36
CA HIS A 34 12.35 5.76 40.92
C HIS A 34 11.80 4.47 40.31
N PRO A 35 10.87 4.57 39.35
CA PRO A 35 10.92 3.75 38.16
C PRO A 35 11.25 4.67 36.98
N ARG A 36 12.45 4.53 36.42
CA ARG A 36 12.80 5.14 35.14
C ARG A 36 12.20 4.27 34.03
N ALA A 37 10.90 4.40 33.82
CA ALA A 37 10.27 4.07 32.54
C ALA A 37 10.15 5.40 31.79
N THR A 38 10.97 5.61 30.77
CA THR A 38 10.75 6.73 29.84
C THR A 38 9.45 6.45 29.11
N VAL A 39 8.39 7.13 29.50
CA VAL A 39 7.10 7.12 28.80
C VAL A 39 7.33 7.60 27.38
N ASN A 40 6.85 6.87 26.37
CA ASN A 40 6.89 7.32 24.98
C ASN A 40 6.14 8.64 24.86
N ALA A 41 6.85 9.73 24.60
CA ALA A 41 6.27 11.05 24.45
C ALA A 41 5.80 11.27 22.99
N THR A 42 4.51 11.46 22.78
CA THR A 42 3.91 11.76 21.46
C THR A 42 3.56 13.24 21.32
N ALA A 43 3.42 13.71 20.08
CA ALA A 43 2.97 15.06 19.78
C ALA A 43 1.45 15.10 19.59
N ASN A 44 0.80 16.09 20.19
CA ASN A 44 -0.58 16.48 19.87
C ASN A 44 -0.64 18.01 19.83
N LEU A 45 0.14 18.56 18.92
CA LEU A 45 0.30 20.00 18.69
C LEU A 45 -0.58 20.41 17.49
N THR A 46 -0.73 21.71 17.29
CA THR A 46 -1.40 22.22 16.09
C THR A 46 -0.64 21.89 14.82
N ASP A 47 0.68 21.77 14.92
CA ASP A 47 1.62 21.64 13.79
C ASP A 47 2.23 20.26 13.61
N LEU A 48 2.12 19.40 14.62
CA LEU A 48 2.63 18.04 14.59
C LEU A 48 1.75 17.12 15.45
N GLN A 49 1.30 16.01 14.86
CA GLN A 49 0.61 14.94 15.57
C GLN A 49 1.30 13.61 15.31
N THR A 50 1.72 12.95 16.39
CA THR A 50 2.21 11.57 16.38
C THR A 50 1.42 10.75 17.38
N TRP A 51 1.46 9.42 17.27
CA TRP A 51 0.73 8.53 18.17
C TRP A 51 1.54 7.29 18.51
N TRP A 52 1.03 6.53 19.48
CA TRP A 52 1.66 5.34 20.03
C TRP A 52 0.64 4.24 20.36
N HIS A 53 1.07 2.98 20.29
CA HIS A 53 0.32 1.80 20.74
C HIS A 53 1.05 1.15 21.92
N ALA A 54 0.41 1.11 23.09
CA ALA A 54 1.02 0.53 24.30
C ALA A 54 1.19 -1.01 24.23
N ASN A 55 0.42 -1.63 23.35
CA ASN A 55 0.34 -3.04 23.00
C ASN A 55 1.12 -3.37 21.71
N GLY A 56 2.18 -2.62 21.42
CA GLY A 56 3.14 -2.96 20.37
C GLY A 56 3.84 -4.29 20.68
N GLU A 57 3.90 -5.19 19.69
CA GLU A 57 4.55 -6.50 19.79
C GLU A 57 5.64 -6.64 18.72
N ASN A 58 6.90 -6.76 19.16
CA ASN A 58 8.00 -7.11 18.28
C ASN A 58 7.94 -8.60 17.97
N ASN A 59 7.44 -8.94 16.78
CA ASN A 59 7.30 -10.32 16.33
C ASN A 59 7.58 -10.40 14.84
N THR A 60 8.51 -11.27 14.42
CA THR A 60 8.92 -11.41 13.02
C THR A 60 8.57 -12.78 12.43
N LYS A 61 7.81 -13.61 13.15
CA LYS A 61 7.63 -15.03 12.79
C LYS A 61 6.20 -15.53 12.84
N THR A 62 5.42 -15.09 13.82
CA THR A 62 4.06 -15.59 14.05
C THR A 62 3.06 -14.45 13.97
N PRO A 63 1.76 -14.75 13.95
CA PRO A 63 0.74 -13.73 14.15
C PRO A 63 0.93 -13.10 15.53
N VAL A 64 0.65 -11.80 15.64
CA VAL A 64 0.58 -11.11 16.93
C VAL A 64 -0.75 -11.44 17.61
N GLN A 65 -0.88 -11.15 18.90
CA GLN A 65 -2.18 -11.30 19.58
C GLN A 65 -3.23 -10.36 18.96
N ASN A 66 -4.52 -10.71 19.04
CA ASN A 66 -5.62 -9.90 18.48
C ASN A 66 -5.56 -8.45 18.96
N ASP A 67 -5.34 -8.25 20.26
CA ASP A 67 -5.22 -6.93 20.89
C ASP A 67 -3.84 -6.28 20.71
N ASN A 68 -2.89 -6.89 20.00
CA ASN A 68 -1.55 -6.32 19.80
C ASN A 68 -1.38 -5.77 18.39
N VAL A 69 -0.46 -4.82 18.23
CA VAL A 69 -0.03 -4.28 16.92
C VAL A 69 1.40 -4.70 16.66
N ARG A 70 1.70 -5.29 15.50
CA ARG A 70 3.09 -5.63 15.15
C ARG A 70 3.91 -4.34 15.06
N GLN A 71 4.93 -4.26 15.90
CA GLN A 71 5.84 -3.13 15.97
C GLN A 71 7.15 -3.50 15.26
N SER A 72 7.78 -2.51 14.61
CA SER A 72 9.06 -2.75 13.95
C SER A 72 10.11 -3.28 14.92
N HIS A 73 10.70 -4.40 14.54
CA HIS A 73 11.76 -5.01 15.32
C HIS A 73 13.08 -4.26 15.17
N LEU A 74 13.26 -3.51 14.08
CA LEU A 74 14.52 -2.87 13.71
C LEU A 74 14.52 -1.35 13.91
N TYR A 75 13.43 -0.65 13.62
CA TYR A 75 13.44 0.82 13.55
C TYR A 75 12.68 1.48 14.71
N SER A 76 13.21 2.62 15.16
CA SER A 76 12.51 3.57 16.02
C SER A 76 12.52 4.94 15.37
N ILE A 77 11.37 5.60 15.33
CA ILE A 77 11.22 6.94 14.74
C ILE A 77 10.81 7.95 15.79
N GLN A 78 11.45 9.11 15.73
CA GLN A 78 11.00 10.32 16.40
C GLN A 78 10.90 11.48 15.41
N VAL A 79 10.00 12.42 15.67
CA VAL A 79 9.76 13.59 14.83
C VAL A 79 9.81 14.85 15.69
N ALA A 80 10.48 15.88 15.20
CA ALA A 80 10.49 17.21 15.80
C ALA A 80 10.15 18.25 14.72
N LEU A 81 9.59 19.39 15.12
CA LEU A 81 9.54 20.56 14.23
C LEU A 81 10.95 21.03 13.91
N ALA A 82 11.21 21.41 12.65
CA ALA A 82 12.52 21.91 12.24
C ALA A 82 12.91 23.21 12.98
N SER A 83 11.92 23.99 13.41
CA SER A 83 12.09 25.18 14.27
C SER A 83 12.50 24.85 15.71
N ALA A 84 12.33 23.61 16.17
CA ALA A 84 12.66 23.13 17.51
C ALA A 84 13.26 21.70 17.48
N PRO A 85 14.42 21.49 16.82
CA PRO A 85 14.94 20.17 16.45
C PRO A 85 15.53 19.38 17.64
N THR A 86 15.31 19.82 18.88
CA THR A 86 15.68 19.11 20.12
C THR A 86 14.45 18.51 20.83
N SER A 87 13.23 18.84 20.38
CA SER A 87 11.97 18.40 20.98
C SER A 87 11.37 17.24 20.20
N TYR A 88 12.01 16.08 20.28
CA TYR A 88 11.60 14.87 19.55
C TYR A 88 10.42 14.16 20.23
N TYR A 89 9.44 13.80 19.41
CA TYR A 89 8.27 13.01 19.81
C TYR A 89 8.28 11.67 19.09
N HIS A 90 8.00 10.59 19.81
CA HIS A 90 7.89 9.25 19.26
C HIS A 90 6.72 9.14 18.28
N SER A 91 6.96 8.40 17.20
CA SER A 91 5.96 8.04 16.19
C SER A 91 6.00 6.52 16.03
N PHE A 92 4.85 5.86 16.20
CA PHE A 92 4.79 4.39 16.19
C PHE A 92 5.21 3.81 14.85
N VAL A 93 6.17 2.88 14.88
CA VAL A 93 6.62 2.19 13.68
C VAL A 93 5.94 0.82 13.62
N TYR A 94 4.97 0.71 12.71
CA TYR A 94 4.30 -0.55 12.39
C TYR A 94 5.24 -1.45 11.59
N GLU A 95 4.98 -2.75 11.58
CA GLU A 95 5.68 -3.70 10.72
C GLU A 95 4.72 -4.76 10.15
N THR A 96 4.97 -5.17 8.92
CA THR A 96 4.25 -6.25 8.26
C THR A 96 5.26 -7.20 7.62
N ILE A 97 4.92 -8.49 7.63
CA ILE A 97 5.79 -9.58 7.19
C ILE A 97 5.03 -10.44 6.17
N PRO A 98 5.70 -11.09 5.22
CA PRO A 98 5.06 -12.03 4.29
C PRO A 98 4.23 -13.07 5.04
N ARG A 99 2.99 -13.31 4.56
CA ARG A 99 1.99 -14.20 5.18
C ARG A 99 1.59 -13.86 6.61
N ASN A 100 1.94 -12.67 7.11
CA ASN A 100 1.53 -12.18 8.43
C ASN A 100 2.00 -13.03 9.61
N GLY A 101 2.93 -13.96 9.38
CA GLY A 101 3.33 -15.01 10.33
C GLY A 101 2.37 -16.20 10.42
N ASN A 102 1.27 -16.20 9.66
CA ASN A 102 0.32 -17.32 9.58
C ASN A 102 0.91 -18.52 8.83
N GLY A 103 1.81 -18.28 7.87
CA GLY A 103 2.26 -19.31 6.94
C GLY A 103 1.22 -19.59 5.84
N LYS A 104 1.40 -20.68 5.10
CA LYS A 104 0.50 -21.08 3.99
C LYS A 104 -0.75 -21.81 4.51
N ILE A 105 -1.56 -21.14 5.33
CA ILE A 105 -2.71 -21.79 5.97
C ILE A 105 -3.95 -21.79 5.07
N CYS A 106 -4.78 -22.83 5.17
CA CYS A 106 -6.08 -22.94 4.51
C CYS A 106 -7.21 -22.33 5.33
N THR A 107 -7.13 -22.47 6.65
CA THR A 107 -8.21 -22.12 7.58
C THR A 107 -7.71 -21.03 8.51
N PRO A 108 -8.38 -19.86 8.58
CA PRO A 108 -7.94 -18.77 9.45
C PRO A 108 -7.84 -19.23 10.91
N GLY A 109 -6.73 -18.89 11.55
CA GLY A 109 -6.45 -19.24 12.95
C GLY A 109 -5.94 -20.67 13.20
N ASP A 110 -5.95 -21.57 12.20
CA ASP A 110 -5.36 -22.91 12.31
C ASP A 110 -4.00 -22.97 11.59
N LEU A 111 -2.94 -22.77 12.36
CA LEU A 111 -1.55 -22.79 11.87
C LEU A 111 -1.07 -24.18 11.38
N THR A 112 -1.87 -25.23 11.59
CA THR A 112 -1.57 -26.60 11.16
C THR A 112 -2.28 -26.98 9.86
N SER A 113 -3.31 -26.23 9.48
CA SER A 113 -4.09 -26.43 8.25
C SER A 113 -3.33 -25.81 7.08
N LEU A 114 -2.44 -26.56 6.42
CA LEU A 114 -1.60 -26.04 5.34
C LEU A 114 -2.21 -26.28 3.95
N CYS A 115 -2.11 -25.27 3.09
CA CYS A 115 -2.56 -25.27 1.69
C CYS A 115 -1.36 -25.30 0.74
N ASP A 116 -1.44 -26.17 -0.26
CA ASP A 116 -0.48 -26.23 -1.37
C ASP A 116 -0.94 -25.35 -2.54
N THR A 117 -1.14 -24.06 -2.24
CA THR A 117 -1.48 -23.03 -3.23
C THR A 117 -0.27 -22.12 -3.40
N ASP A 118 0.03 -21.75 -4.65
CA ASP A 118 0.97 -20.66 -4.89
C ASP A 118 0.32 -19.33 -4.51
N ASP A 119 0.84 -18.73 -3.45
CA ASP A 119 0.40 -17.44 -2.93
C ASP A 119 1.30 -16.29 -3.42
N GLN A 120 2.19 -16.59 -4.38
CA GLN A 120 3.21 -15.72 -4.97
C GLN A 120 4.27 -15.21 -3.97
N ILE A 121 4.32 -15.81 -2.78
CA ILE A 121 5.39 -15.62 -1.81
C ILE A 121 6.30 -16.85 -1.88
N SER A 122 7.60 -16.62 -2.00
CA SER A 122 8.61 -17.65 -2.21
C SER A 122 9.70 -17.57 -1.12
N ILE A 123 10.84 -16.95 -1.43
CA ILE A 123 12.03 -16.85 -0.58
C ILE A 123 11.92 -15.79 0.51
N GLU A 124 10.95 -14.87 0.41
CA GLU A 124 10.84 -13.67 1.25
C GLU A 124 10.80 -13.99 2.76
N PRO A 125 10.05 -15.00 3.24
CA PRO A 125 10.11 -15.39 4.65
C PRO A 125 11.48 -15.96 5.06
N ASP A 126 12.13 -16.74 4.18
CA ASP A 126 13.42 -17.41 4.45
C ASP A 126 14.56 -16.41 4.59
N ILE A 127 14.53 -15.37 3.76
CA ILE A 127 15.48 -14.26 3.82
C ILE A 127 15.01 -13.17 4.78
N GLY A 128 13.85 -13.30 5.43
CA GLY A 128 13.37 -12.35 6.44
C GLY A 128 13.08 -10.96 5.91
N ILE A 129 12.37 -10.87 4.78
CA ILE A 129 11.84 -9.60 4.27
C ILE A 129 10.79 -9.06 5.23
N THR A 130 10.88 -7.79 5.57
CA THR A 130 9.86 -7.07 6.35
C THR A 130 9.60 -5.69 5.74
N MET A 131 8.42 -5.14 5.99
CA MET A 131 8.08 -3.76 5.64
C MET A 131 7.59 -3.03 6.88
N ALA A 132 8.41 -2.10 7.37
CA ALA A 132 8.04 -1.20 8.45
C ALA A 132 7.56 0.14 7.88
N TRP A 133 6.66 0.80 8.60
CA TRP A 133 6.25 2.16 8.24
C TRP A 133 5.85 2.95 9.47
N THR A 134 5.94 4.27 9.34
CA THR A 134 5.36 5.19 10.30
C THR A 134 4.54 6.26 9.58
N GLN A 135 3.58 6.83 10.30
CA GLN A 135 2.79 7.95 9.84
C GLN A 135 2.66 9.01 10.92
N PHE A 136 2.65 10.27 10.51
CA PHE A 136 2.38 11.42 11.38
C PHE A 136 1.71 12.52 10.58
N LEU A 137 1.06 13.46 11.29
CA LEU A 137 0.48 14.66 10.68
C LEU A 137 1.38 15.86 10.91
N TYR A 138 1.52 16.71 9.91
CA TYR A 138 2.34 17.93 9.99
C TYR A 138 1.75 19.08 9.16
N GLN A 139 2.11 20.31 9.52
CA GLN A 139 1.81 21.53 8.74
C GLN A 139 2.97 22.54 8.72
N ASP A 140 4.15 22.12 9.16
CA ASP A 140 5.41 22.88 9.12
C ASP A 140 6.57 21.91 8.89
N ASP A 141 7.74 22.40 8.50
CA ASP A 141 8.93 21.58 8.26
C ASP A 141 9.27 20.75 9.50
N VAL A 142 9.68 19.49 9.30
CA VAL A 142 10.04 18.56 10.38
C VAL A 142 11.41 17.93 10.17
N VAL A 143 11.99 17.45 11.26
CA VAL A 143 13.15 16.56 11.25
C VAL A 143 12.71 15.18 11.74
N VAL A 144 12.83 14.19 10.86
CA VAL A 144 12.59 12.78 11.16
C VAL A 144 13.90 12.16 11.61
N LYS A 145 13.96 11.73 12.86
CA LYS A 145 15.08 10.99 13.44
C LYS A 145 14.81 9.50 13.29
N VAL A 146 15.70 8.81 12.56
CA VAL A 146 15.71 7.38 12.32
C VAL A 146 16.78 6.73 13.18
N SER A 147 16.40 5.71 13.94
CA SER A 147 17.30 4.97 14.84
C SER A 147 17.11 3.47 14.67
N ARG A 148 18.19 2.69 14.88
CA ARG A 148 18.13 1.22 14.87
C ARG A 148 18.06 0.64 16.29
N SER A 149 17.07 -0.19 16.53
CA SER A 149 16.84 -0.92 17.79
C SER A 149 17.97 -1.91 18.12
N ASN A 150 18.75 -2.33 17.13
CA ASN A 150 19.93 -3.18 17.33
C ASN A 150 21.20 -2.39 17.72
N GLY A 151 21.13 -1.06 17.79
CA GLY A 151 22.23 -0.19 18.20
C GLY A 151 23.30 0.07 17.14
N LEU A 152 23.15 -0.45 15.92
CA LEU A 152 24.08 -0.15 14.83
C LEU A 152 23.88 1.31 14.36
N ALA A 153 24.99 2.05 14.24
CA ALA A 153 24.96 3.46 13.85
C ALA A 153 24.58 3.63 12.38
N ILE A 154 23.79 4.66 12.07
CA ILE A 154 23.46 5.02 10.69
C ILE A 154 24.37 6.18 10.24
N SER A 155 25.09 5.97 9.14
CA SER A 155 25.83 7.02 8.46
C SER A 155 24.91 7.75 7.49
N ALA A 156 24.92 9.09 7.49
CA ALA A 156 24.10 9.88 6.56
C ALA A 156 24.41 9.59 5.08
N ALA A 157 25.65 9.21 4.76
CA ALA A 157 26.05 8.88 3.39
C ALA A 157 25.54 7.50 2.92
N ASP A 158 25.12 6.65 3.86
CA ASP A 158 24.62 5.30 3.59
C ASP A 158 23.08 5.26 3.60
N VAL A 159 22.42 6.42 3.72
CA VAL A 159 20.96 6.55 3.64
C VAL A 159 20.56 7.03 2.25
N LEU A 160 19.74 6.24 1.58
CA LEU A 160 19.03 6.64 0.38
C LEU A 160 17.56 6.92 0.71
N VAL A 161 16.99 7.95 0.09
CA VAL A 161 15.55 8.22 0.12
C VAL A 161 14.98 7.95 -1.27
N ARG A 162 13.91 7.17 -1.35
CA ARG A 162 13.15 6.99 -2.60
C ARG A 162 11.71 7.49 -2.43
N PRO A 163 11.13 8.26 -3.35
CA PRO A 163 11.67 8.67 -4.65
C PRO A 163 12.93 9.55 -4.57
N SER A 164 13.95 9.24 -5.37
CA SER A 164 15.31 9.79 -5.28
C SER A 164 15.41 11.29 -5.56
N TYR A 165 14.49 11.84 -6.37
CA TYR A 165 14.46 13.28 -6.68
C TYR A 165 14.10 14.16 -5.48
N LEU A 166 13.53 13.59 -4.41
CA LEU A 166 13.15 14.36 -3.22
C LEU A 166 14.35 15.05 -2.59
N ASN A 167 15.54 14.44 -2.71
CA ASN A 167 16.84 15.01 -2.32
C ASN A 167 16.81 15.72 -0.95
N PHE A 168 16.15 15.09 0.03
CA PHE A 168 16.04 15.63 1.38
C PHE A 168 17.42 15.79 2.02
N THR A 169 17.54 16.77 2.92
CA THR A 169 18.78 16.96 3.67
C THR A 169 18.89 15.87 4.74
N ILE A 170 19.95 15.07 4.67
CA ILE A 170 20.25 14.00 5.62
C ILE A 170 21.53 14.33 6.38
N THR A 171 21.47 14.25 7.70
CA THR A 171 22.63 14.38 8.59
C THR A 171 22.67 13.23 9.59
N ALA A 172 23.76 13.07 10.32
CA ALA A 172 23.87 12.08 11.39
C ALA A 172 24.10 12.76 12.74
N ALA A 173 23.44 12.26 13.78
CA ALA A 173 23.65 12.70 15.17
C ALA A 173 23.83 11.47 16.07
N GLY A 174 25.08 11.21 16.48
CA GLY A 174 25.40 9.98 17.22
C GLY A 174 25.23 8.75 16.33
N ALA A 175 24.29 7.87 16.69
CA ALA A 175 23.99 6.64 15.95
C ALA A 175 22.78 6.79 15.00
N ASP A 176 22.17 7.98 14.95
CA ASP A 176 20.89 8.21 14.28
C ASP A 176 21.07 9.03 12.99
N ALA A 177 20.23 8.74 11.99
CA ALA A 177 20.06 9.61 10.83
C ALA A 177 18.94 10.63 11.08
N LEU A 178 19.16 11.87 10.66
CA LEU A 178 18.21 12.98 10.75
C LEU A 178 17.86 13.45 9.34
N ILE A 179 16.60 13.28 8.95
CA ILE A 179 16.09 13.62 7.63
C ILE A 179 15.19 14.86 7.77
N THR A 180 15.54 15.95 7.11
CA THR A 180 14.70 17.16 7.09
C THR A 180 13.66 17.04 5.98
N VAL A 181 12.39 17.01 6.37
CA VAL A 181 11.24 16.88 5.47
C VAL A 181 10.50 18.23 5.46
N PRO A 182 10.52 18.97 4.33
CA PRO A 182 9.79 20.23 4.24
C PRO A 182 8.29 20.00 4.26
N TYR A 183 7.51 21.00 4.65
CA TYR A 183 6.07 20.93 4.50
C TYR A 183 5.64 20.96 3.03
N ASN A 184 4.72 20.06 2.71
CA ASN A 184 4.02 20.01 1.44
C ASN A 184 2.54 19.74 1.72
N SER A 185 1.65 20.52 1.11
CA SER A 185 0.20 20.38 1.25
C SER A 185 -0.35 19.06 0.72
N ASN A 186 0.40 18.38 -0.14
CA ASN A 186 0.10 17.04 -0.60
C ASN A 186 0.71 15.96 0.32
N GLY A 187 1.61 16.33 1.24
CA GLY A 187 2.41 15.43 2.05
C GLY A 187 3.59 14.79 1.30
N PHE A 188 4.26 13.84 1.94
CA PHE A 188 5.25 12.96 1.33
C PHE A 188 5.04 11.50 1.76
N ARG A 189 5.30 10.58 0.83
CA ARG A 189 5.36 9.13 1.09
C ARG A 189 6.65 8.61 0.46
N PHE A 190 7.59 8.17 1.28
CA PHE A 190 8.93 7.82 0.82
C PHE A 190 9.52 6.65 1.61
N SER A 191 10.43 5.92 0.96
CA SER A 191 11.26 4.87 1.54
C SER A 191 12.57 5.47 2.05
N VAL A 192 13.03 4.99 3.21
CA VAL A 192 14.36 5.24 3.77
C VAL A 192 15.14 3.93 3.72
N GLU A 193 16.23 3.91 2.97
CA GLU A 193 16.95 2.70 2.62
C GLU A 193 18.38 2.79 3.15
N LEU A 194 18.78 1.82 3.95
CA LEU A 194 20.12 1.73 4.49
C LEU A 194 20.96 0.81 3.60
N GLN A 195 22.11 1.29 3.14
CA GLN A 195 22.99 0.55 2.24
C GLN A 195 23.41 -0.82 2.81
N ASP A 196 23.52 -0.94 4.14
CA ASP A 196 23.88 -2.18 4.84
C ASP A 196 22.73 -3.15 5.09
N ASP A 197 21.49 -2.77 4.72
CA ASP A 197 20.28 -3.59 4.85
C ASP A 197 19.69 -4.02 3.50
N LEU A 198 20.33 -3.69 2.37
CA LEU A 198 19.83 -4.06 1.04
C LEU A 198 19.92 -5.58 0.80
N TRP A 199 18.85 -6.15 0.26
CA TRP A 199 18.79 -7.49 -0.31
C TRP A 199 18.84 -7.44 -1.84
N VAL A 200 19.56 -8.40 -2.43
CA VAL A 200 19.73 -8.52 -3.88
C VAL A 200 18.92 -9.73 -4.35
N TYR A 201 17.76 -9.49 -4.96
CA TYR A 201 16.97 -10.54 -5.58
C TYR A 201 17.67 -11.03 -6.85
N ARG A 202 17.84 -12.35 -6.95
CA ARG A 202 18.40 -13.03 -8.11
C ARG A 202 17.45 -14.09 -8.60
N ASN A 203 17.40 -14.30 -9.91
CA ASN A 203 16.63 -15.40 -10.49
C ASN A 203 17.53 -16.63 -10.77
N ALA A 204 16.92 -17.79 -11.00
CA ALA A 204 17.61 -19.07 -11.13
C ALA A 204 18.24 -19.32 -12.50
N GLY A 205 17.97 -18.47 -13.49
CA GLY A 205 18.41 -18.66 -14.87
C GLY A 205 17.47 -18.08 -15.93
N THR A 206 17.70 -18.46 -17.18
CA THR A 206 16.93 -18.02 -18.36
C THR A 206 15.56 -18.70 -18.47
N GLY A 207 14.55 -17.97 -18.96
CA GLY A 207 13.28 -18.54 -19.43
C GLY A 207 12.06 -18.27 -18.55
N ALA A 208 10.89 -18.65 -19.05
CA ALA A 208 9.57 -18.32 -18.51
C ALA A 208 9.29 -18.90 -17.10
N ASP A 209 9.94 -20.01 -16.73
CA ASP A 209 9.76 -20.69 -15.44
C ASP A 209 10.89 -20.38 -14.43
N SER A 210 11.60 -19.26 -14.62
CA SER A 210 12.62 -18.83 -13.65
C SER A 210 11.98 -18.51 -12.30
N TYR A 211 12.74 -18.65 -11.22
CA TYR A 211 12.30 -18.42 -9.84
C TYR A 211 13.43 -17.76 -9.05
N TYR A 212 13.15 -17.21 -7.87
CA TYR A 212 14.21 -16.60 -7.08
C TYR A 212 15.12 -17.64 -6.42
N VAL A 213 16.40 -17.29 -6.31
CA VAL A 213 17.39 -18.07 -5.54
C VAL A 213 17.87 -17.29 -4.32
N GLN A 214 18.25 -18.01 -3.27
CA GLN A 214 18.80 -17.45 -2.04
C GLN A 214 19.89 -18.35 -1.45
N ASN A 215 20.79 -17.81 -0.63
CA ASN A 215 21.88 -18.56 0.01
C ASN A 215 21.92 -18.43 1.55
N ILE A 216 20.78 -18.11 2.16
CA ILE A 216 20.61 -17.84 3.59
C ILE A 216 20.06 -19.05 4.35
N ASN A 217 18.97 -19.66 3.86
CA ASN A 217 18.33 -20.80 4.50
C ASN A 217 18.58 -22.08 3.67
N PRO A 218 19.49 -22.99 4.10
CA PRO A 218 19.76 -24.25 3.40
C PRO A 218 18.56 -25.19 3.25
N ALA A 219 17.53 -25.02 4.06
CA ALA A 219 16.29 -25.79 3.98
C ALA A 219 15.15 -25.02 3.28
N GLY A 220 15.40 -23.77 2.89
CA GLY A 220 14.43 -22.87 2.27
C GLY A 220 14.30 -23.10 0.76
N THR A 221 13.22 -22.57 0.18
CA THR A 221 12.99 -22.62 -1.26
C THR A 221 14.10 -21.86 -2.01
N GLY A 222 14.48 -22.33 -3.19
CA GLY A 222 15.46 -21.66 -4.03
C GLY A 222 16.88 -21.61 -3.44
N TYR A 223 17.21 -22.44 -2.44
CA TYR A 223 18.55 -22.43 -1.84
C TYR A 223 19.64 -22.82 -2.86
N VAL A 224 20.67 -22.00 -2.94
CA VAL A 224 21.91 -22.27 -3.66
C VAL A 224 23.10 -22.03 -2.74
N GLN A 225 24.12 -22.88 -2.82
CA GLN A 225 25.31 -22.71 -1.98
C GLN A 225 26.10 -21.43 -2.34
N ASN A 226 26.17 -21.10 -3.63
CA ASN A 226 26.83 -19.91 -4.15
C ASN A 226 26.03 -19.36 -5.33
N TYR A 227 26.01 -18.04 -5.48
CA TYR A 227 25.50 -17.41 -6.70
C TYR A 227 26.49 -17.59 -7.86
N THR A 228 25.95 -17.72 -9.06
CA THR A 228 26.72 -17.83 -10.31
C THR A 228 26.35 -16.69 -11.25
N ASN A 229 27.13 -16.51 -12.33
CA ASN A 229 26.88 -15.43 -13.30
C ASN A 229 25.57 -15.62 -14.08
N ASP A 230 25.04 -16.84 -14.14
CA ASP A 230 23.77 -17.15 -14.82
C ASP A 230 22.53 -16.83 -13.95
N MET A 231 22.74 -16.29 -12.74
CA MET A 231 21.71 -15.86 -11.80
C MET A 231 21.68 -14.33 -11.70
N PRO A 232 21.20 -13.63 -12.75
CA PRO A 232 21.19 -12.17 -12.78
C PRO A 232 20.38 -11.58 -11.63
N THR A 233 20.77 -10.36 -11.26
CA THR A 233 19.98 -9.54 -10.34
C THR A 233 18.71 -9.09 -11.04
N VAL A 234 17.59 -9.13 -10.33
CA VAL A 234 16.28 -8.70 -10.82
C VAL A 234 15.63 -7.63 -9.95
N GLY A 235 16.24 -7.31 -8.81
CA GLY A 235 15.81 -6.23 -7.92
C GLY A 235 16.80 -6.06 -6.77
N VAL A 236 16.93 -4.83 -6.28
CA VAL A 236 17.73 -4.50 -5.09
C VAL A 236 16.91 -3.56 -4.22
N GLU A 237 16.48 -4.04 -3.06
CA GLU A 237 15.59 -3.31 -2.17
C GLU A 237 15.94 -3.62 -0.69
N PRO A 238 15.53 -2.79 0.27
CA PRO A 238 15.73 -3.08 1.69
C PRO A 238 15.18 -4.45 2.10
N ARG A 239 15.98 -5.22 2.84
CA ARG A 239 15.51 -6.43 3.53
C ARG A 239 14.48 -6.08 4.58
N ASN A 240 14.69 -4.99 5.31
CA ASN A 240 13.77 -4.43 6.27
C ASN A 240 13.43 -3.01 5.82
N ALA A 241 12.38 -2.88 5.01
CA ALA A 241 11.95 -1.59 4.49
C ALA A 241 11.48 -0.66 5.61
N LEU A 242 11.70 0.64 5.44
CA LEU A 242 11.18 1.68 6.32
C LEU A 242 10.51 2.77 5.47
N LEU A 243 9.19 2.85 5.57
CA LEU A 243 8.40 3.87 4.89
C LEU A 243 8.02 5.00 5.86
N ILE A 244 8.10 6.24 5.38
CA ILE A 244 7.67 7.43 6.13
C ILE A 244 6.51 8.08 5.39
N PHE A 245 5.37 8.20 6.08
CA PHE A 245 4.18 8.90 5.60
C PHE A 245 3.99 10.21 6.37
N ALA A 246 4.49 11.31 5.79
CA ALA A 246 4.33 12.66 6.31
C ALA A 246 3.06 13.27 5.70
N SER A 247 1.93 13.09 6.38
CA SER A 247 0.60 13.49 5.89
C SER A 247 0.23 14.90 6.35
N PRO A 248 -0.38 15.75 5.51
CA PRO A 248 -0.95 17.01 5.97
C PRO A 248 -2.12 16.75 6.94
N PHE A 249 -2.42 17.70 7.82
CA PHE A 249 -3.67 17.65 8.59
C PHE A 249 -4.89 17.65 7.65
N PRO A 250 -5.95 16.88 7.97
CA PRO A 250 -7.14 16.81 7.14
C PRO A 250 -7.96 18.09 7.26
N THR A 251 -8.69 18.42 6.20
CA THR A 251 -9.74 19.45 6.26
C THR A 251 -10.93 18.96 7.11
N THR A 252 -11.73 19.90 7.61
CA THR A 252 -12.83 19.59 8.55
C THR A 252 -13.92 18.71 7.96
N ASP A 253 -14.09 18.67 6.63
CA ASP A 253 -15.07 17.81 5.95
C ASP A 253 -14.63 16.34 5.83
N LEU A 254 -13.36 16.06 6.14
CA LEU A 254 -12.75 14.73 6.18
C LEU A 254 -12.66 14.18 7.62
N VAL A 255 -13.16 14.93 8.62
CA VAL A 255 -13.27 14.52 10.02
C VAL A 255 -14.73 14.65 10.48
N PRO A 256 -15.37 13.59 10.96
CA PRO A 256 -16.77 13.67 11.39
C PRO A 256 -16.93 14.56 12.62
N ASN A 257 -17.99 15.38 12.63
CA ASN A 257 -18.29 16.30 13.73
C ASN A 257 -19.73 16.16 14.27
N ASP A 258 -20.47 15.14 13.83
CA ASP A 258 -21.86 14.87 14.24
C ASP A 258 -21.92 13.79 15.32
N GLN A 259 -21.84 14.20 16.58
CA GLN A 259 -21.90 13.28 17.72
C GLN A 259 -23.22 12.51 17.81
N ALA A 260 -24.34 13.10 17.37
CA ALA A 260 -25.64 12.46 17.48
C ALA A 260 -25.79 11.28 16.51
N ASN A 261 -25.15 11.36 15.34
CA ASN A 261 -25.18 10.31 14.31
C ASN A 261 -23.91 9.45 14.23
N THR A 262 -23.05 9.53 15.25
CA THR A 262 -21.82 8.73 15.35
C THR A 262 -21.98 7.54 16.29
N LEU A 263 -21.60 6.35 15.82
CA LEU A 263 -21.28 5.19 16.64
C LEU A 263 -19.78 5.21 16.93
N TYR A 264 -19.41 5.41 18.19
CA TYR A 264 -18.02 5.22 18.64
C TYR A 264 -17.81 3.74 18.93
N VAL A 265 -16.85 3.13 18.24
CA VAL A 265 -16.52 1.71 18.43
C VAL A 265 -15.55 1.59 19.61
N GLU A 266 -15.82 0.65 20.50
CA GLU A 266 -14.93 0.30 21.62
C GLU A 266 -13.76 -0.58 21.14
N PRO A 267 -12.51 -0.33 21.58
CA PRO A 267 -11.37 -1.20 21.27
C PRO A 267 -11.61 -2.67 21.68
N GLY A 268 -11.03 -3.59 20.91
CA GLY A 268 -11.19 -5.04 21.06
C GLY A 268 -12.01 -5.69 19.94
N LEU A 269 -12.71 -6.79 20.26
CA LEU A 269 -13.55 -7.51 19.30
C LEU A 269 -14.74 -6.65 18.87
N VAL A 270 -14.84 -6.39 17.57
CA VAL A 270 -15.91 -5.56 16.99
C VAL A 270 -17.10 -6.41 16.57
N THR A 271 -18.31 -5.99 16.97
CA THR A 271 -19.57 -6.64 16.59
C THR A 271 -20.67 -5.59 16.40
N GLY A 272 -21.76 -5.97 15.72
CA GLY A 272 -23.01 -5.19 15.68
C GLY A 272 -23.04 -3.99 14.71
N LEU A 273 -22.01 -3.79 13.88
CA LEU A 273 -21.97 -2.71 12.88
C LEU A 273 -23.07 -2.85 11.79
N ASP A 274 -23.55 -4.06 11.58
CA ASP A 274 -24.63 -4.43 10.65
C ASP A 274 -26.02 -3.97 11.13
N SER A 275 -26.16 -3.69 12.44
CA SER A 275 -27.45 -3.36 13.08
C SER A 275 -27.55 -1.92 13.60
N THR A 276 -26.48 -1.14 13.48
CA THR A 276 -26.49 0.27 13.91
C THR A 276 -27.45 1.11 13.07
N THR A 277 -28.02 2.15 13.68
CA THR A 277 -28.84 3.17 12.99
C THR A 277 -28.06 4.47 12.78
N LYS A 278 -26.81 4.52 13.22
CA LYS A 278 -25.90 5.65 13.05
C LYS A 278 -25.41 5.73 11.60
N SER A 279 -25.15 6.94 11.12
CA SER A 279 -24.60 7.14 9.77
C SER A 279 -23.07 7.15 9.73
N ILE A 280 -22.44 7.34 10.89
CA ILE A 280 -20.99 7.41 11.03
C ILE A 280 -20.53 6.30 11.97
N VAL A 281 -19.55 5.52 11.55
CA VAL A 281 -18.79 4.59 12.41
C VAL A 281 -17.42 5.20 12.67
N TYR A 282 -17.08 5.39 13.93
CA TYR A 282 -15.86 6.07 14.36
C TYR A 282 -14.98 5.12 15.17
N PHE A 283 -13.80 4.83 14.64
CA PHE A 283 -12.73 4.13 15.35
C PHE A 283 -11.78 5.19 15.94
N ALA A 284 -11.81 5.33 17.26
CA ALA A 284 -10.89 6.17 18.01
C ALA A 284 -9.48 5.54 18.06
N PRO A 285 -8.45 6.23 18.59
CA PRO A 285 -7.15 5.61 18.80
C PRO A 285 -7.28 4.36 19.69
N GLY A 286 -6.75 3.23 19.21
CA GLY A 286 -6.97 1.92 19.82
C GLY A 286 -6.79 0.77 18.82
N VAL A 287 -6.90 -0.46 19.32
CA VAL A 287 -6.82 -1.68 18.50
C VAL A 287 -8.19 -2.35 18.45
N TYR A 288 -8.59 -2.75 17.27
CA TYR A 288 -9.89 -3.33 16.97
C TYR A 288 -9.69 -4.57 16.10
N TYR A 289 -10.50 -5.60 16.26
CA TYR A 289 -10.37 -6.80 15.43
C TYR A 289 -11.71 -7.48 15.17
N PHE A 290 -11.80 -8.16 14.03
CA PHE A 290 -12.94 -8.97 13.62
C PHE A 290 -12.63 -10.48 13.66
N THR A 291 -11.37 -10.85 13.89
CA THR A 291 -10.79 -12.19 13.63
C THR A 291 -10.70 -12.49 12.12
N GLY A 292 -9.95 -13.53 11.76
CA GLY A 292 -9.89 -14.04 10.38
C GLY A 292 -11.19 -14.68 9.87
N THR A 293 -12.29 -14.63 10.63
CA THR A 293 -13.56 -15.32 10.33
C THR A 293 -14.77 -14.38 10.23
N ALA A 294 -14.56 -13.07 10.31
CA ALA A 294 -15.58 -12.06 10.09
C ALA A 294 -14.97 -10.79 9.49
N HIS A 295 -15.79 -9.91 8.94
CA HIS A 295 -15.40 -8.57 8.53
C HIS A 295 -16.53 -7.57 8.86
N ALA A 296 -16.29 -6.27 8.68
CA ALA A 296 -17.26 -5.23 8.95
C ALA A 296 -18.31 -5.13 7.84
N ILE A 297 -19.40 -5.88 7.99
CA ILE A 297 -20.63 -5.63 7.23
C ILE A 297 -21.34 -4.44 7.85
N LEU A 298 -21.41 -3.33 7.13
CA LEU A 298 -22.02 -2.10 7.63
C LEU A 298 -23.53 -2.11 7.39
N SER A 299 -24.30 -1.58 8.34
CA SER A 299 -25.73 -1.32 8.12
C SER A 299 -25.94 -0.28 7.01
N SER A 300 -27.11 -0.30 6.37
CA SER A 300 -27.41 0.60 5.25
C SER A 300 -27.53 2.08 5.65
N SER A 301 -27.59 2.38 6.95
CA SER A 301 -27.53 3.77 7.43
C SER A 301 -26.11 4.35 7.38
N VAL A 302 -25.07 3.51 7.42
CA VAL A 302 -23.68 3.94 7.51
C VAL A 302 -23.16 4.43 6.15
N SER A 303 -22.88 5.72 6.06
CA SER A 303 -22.27 6.33 4.89
C SER A 303 -20.84 6.81 5.13
N TRP A 304 -20.36 6.77 6.38
CA TRP A 304 -19.02 7.24 6.72
C TRP A 304 -18.35 6.33 7.75
N VAL A 305 -17.20 5.76 7.39
CA VAL A 305 -16.28 5.12 8.34
C VAL A 305 -15.07 6.02 8.56
N TYR A 306 -14.76 6.32 9.82
CA TYR A 306 -13.62 7.17 10.20
C TYR A 306 -12.62 6.41 11.06
N PHE A 307 -11.36 6.44 10.65
CA PHE A 307 -10.23 5.82 11.36
C PHE A 307 -9.34 6.93 11.92
N ALA A 308 -9.47 7.24 13.20
CA ALA A 308 -8.67 8.29 13.83
C ALA A 308 -7.15 7.98 13.74
N PRO A 309 -6.27 8.99 13.72
CA PRO A 309 -4.83 8.77 13.84
C PRO A 309 -4.52 7.94 15.10
N GLY A 310 -3.91 6.77 14.92
CA GLY A 310 -3.67 5.79 15.99
C GLY A 310 -4.76 4.74 16.17
N ALA A 311 -5.79 4.69 15.34
CA ALA A 311 -6.65 3.51 15.22
C ALA A 311 -5.93 2.41 14.41
N TYR A 312 -6.02 1.16 14.86
CA TYR A 312 -5.56 -0.02 14.12
C TYR A 312 -6.67 -1.06 14.10
N VAL A 313 -7.32 -1.24 12.95
CA VAL A 313 -8.48 -2.11 12.78
C VAL A 313 -8.09 -3.34 11.96
N LYS A 314 -8.04 -4.51 12.58
CA LYS A 314 -7.84 -5.80 11.91
C LYS A 314 -9.17 -6.28 11.35
N GLY A 315 -9.39 -6.04 10.06
CA GLY A 315 -10.61 -6.39 9.38
C GLY A 315 -10.65 -5.88 7.95
N ALA A 316 -11.83 -5.99 7.34
CA ALA A 316 -12.19 -5.41 6.05
C ALA A 316 -13.59 -4.76 6.16
N VAL A 317 -13.97 -3.92 5.19
CA VAL A 317 -15.21 -3.12 5.24
C VAL A 317 -16.09 -3.39 4.03
N GLU A 318 -17.37 -3.69 4.26
CA GLU A 318 -18.41 -3.83 3.25
C GLU A 318 -19.55 -2.81 3.47
N TYR A 319 -19.76 -1.91 2.51
CA TYR A 319 -20.84 -0.92 2.52
C TYR A 319 -22.13 -1.48 1.93
N SER A 320 -23.26 -1.16 2.58
CA SER A 320 -24.61 -1.45 2.09
C SER A 320 -25.50 -0.20 1.93
N SER A 321 -24.93 0.99 2.12
CA SER A 321 -25.69 2.24 2.12
C SER A 321 -26.00 2.74 0.71
N SER A 322 -27.22 3.23 0.53
CA SER A 322 -27.67 3.93 -0.68
C SER A 322 -27.44 5.44 -0.64
N ALA A 323 -26.73 5.95 0.37
CA ALA A 323 -26.42 7.36 0.47
C ALA A 323 -25.59 7.81 -0.75
N PRO A 324 -25.88 8.96 -1.37
CA PRO A 324 -25.19 9.40 -2.59
C PRO A 324 -23.69 9.59 -2.39
N ASN A 325 -23.24 9.84 -1.16
CA ASN A 325 -21.84 10.01 -0.82
C ASN A 325 -21.47 9.02 0.29
N LEU A 326 -20.50 8.16 -0.02
CA LEU A 326 -19.85 7.27 0.92
C LEU A 326 -18.46 7.82 1.27
N LYS A 327 -17.97 7.58 2.49
CA LYS A 327 -16.67 8.05 2.96
C LYS A 327 -15.93 6.99 3.77
N ALA A 328 -14.64 6.82 3.51
CA ALA A 328 -13.67 6.14 4.37
C ALA A 328 -12.50 7.11 4.61
N THR A 329 -12.44 7.77 5.77
CA THR A 329 -11.44 8.82 6.00
C THR A 329 -10.70 8.68 7.33
N GLY A 330 -9.59 9.41 7.46
CA GLY A 330 -8.76 9.45 8.66
C GLY A 330 -7.44 8.72 8.47
N PHE A 331 -6.53 8.86 9.44
CA PHE A 331 -5.15 8.40 9.33
C PHE A 331 -4.84 7.19 10.24
N GLY A 332 -5.86 6.36 10.46
CA GLY A 332 -5.70 5.03 11.06
C GLY A 332 -5.37 3.96 10.02
N VAL A 333 -5.26 2.73 10.51
CA VAL A 333 -4.91 1.55 9.71
C VAL A 333 -6.09 0.58 9.61
N LEU A 334 -6.38 0.09 8.40
CA LEU A 334 -7.24 -1.07 8.15
C LEU A 334 -6.36 -2.25 7.70
N SER A 335 -6.31 -3.33 8.45
CA SER A 335 -5.39 -4.44 8.23
C SER A 335 -6.09 -5.78 8.00
N GLY A 336 -5.72 -6.48 6.93
CA GLY A 336 -6.20 -7.83 6.63
C GLY A 336 -5.36 -8.96 7.25
N GLU A 337 -4.47 -8.66 8.21
CA GLU A 337 -3.44 -9.59 8.69
C GLU A 337 -3.97 -10.88 9.35
N GLU A 338 -5.24 -10.91 9.75
CA GLU A 338 -5.90 -12.09 10.32
C GLU A 338 -6.51 -13.02 9.26
N TYR A 339 -6.61 -12.56 8.00
CA TYR A 339 -7.18 -13.34 6.90
C TYR A 339 -6.12 -14.18 6.19
N VAL A 340 -6.53 -15.35 5.72
CA VAL A 340 -5.70 -16.21 4.86
C VAL A 340 -5.71 -15.68 3.42
N TYR A 341 -4.72 -16.09 2.62
CA TYR A 341 -4.73 -15.80 1.17
C TYR A 341 -6.06 -16.21 0.55
N GLN A 342 -6.65 -15.33 -0.28
CA GLN A 342 -7.93 -15.55 -0.97
C GLN A 342 -9.13 -15.84 -0.05
N ALA A 343 -9.08 -15.44 1.23
CA ALA A 343 -10.11 -15.70 2.24
C ALA A 343 -11.54 -15.52 1.69
N ASN A 344 -12.31 -16.61 1.64
CA ASN A 344 -13.60 -16.62 0.97
C ASN A 344 -14.77 -16.49 1.93
N THR A 345 -15.51 -15.38 1.87
CA THR A 345 -16.61 -15.06 2.77
C THR A 345 -17.76 -16.09 2.71
N ALA A 346 -17.97 -16.74 1.56
CA ALA A 346 -18.98 -17.78 1.38
C ALA A 346 -18.52 -19.17 1.86
N ALA A 347 -17.23 -19.34 2.19
CA ALA A 347 -16.65 -20.61 2.61
C ALA A 347 -15.95 -20.48 3.99
N GLY A 348 -16.49 -19.66 4.88
CA GLY A 348 -15.95 -19.50 6.24
C GLY A 348 -14.55 -18.89 6.26
N TYR A 349 -14.24 -18.03 5.28
CA TYR A 349 -12.96 -17.33 5.12
C TYR A 349 -11.78 -18.26 4.85
N ALA A 350 -12.03 -19.48 4.38
CA ALA A 350 -10.97 -20.39 3.94
C ALA A 350 -10.27 -19.89 2.66
N ASN A 351 -9.05 -20.38 2.44
CA ASN A 351 -8.23 -20.12 1.24
C ASN A 351 -8.82 -20.84 0.02
N ILE A 352 -9.87 -20.26 -0.57
CA ILE A 352 -10.59 -20.79 -1.72
C ILE A 352 -10.92 -19.61 -2.63
N LYS A 353 -10.12 -19.41 -3.69
CA LYS A 353 -10.36 -18.33 -4.65
C LYS A 353 -11.81 -18.30 -5.15
N SER A 354 -12.41 -17.12 -5.09
CA SER A 354 -13.59 -16.76 -5.86
C SER A 354 -13.53 -15.28 -6.20
N ASP A 355 -13.60 -14.93 -7.48
CA ASP A 355 -13.62 -13.52 -7.90
C ASP A 355 -14.86 -12.77 -7.35
N THR A 356 -15.91 -13.50 -6.97
CA THR A 356 -17.13 -12.92 -6.38
C THR A 356 -17.10 -12.84 -4.86
N SER A 357 -16.54 -13.85 -4.17
CA SER A 357 -16.68 -14.00 -2.71
C SER A 357 -15.36 -14.06 -1.92
N SER A 358 -14.20 -13.99 -2.57
CA SER A 358 -12.96 -13.69 -1.86
C SER A 358 -13.03 -12.26 -1.29
N LEU A 359 -12.51 -12.10 -0.07
CA LEU A 359 -12.66 -10.90 0.73
C LEU A 359 -11.80 -9.77 0.16
N HIS A 360 -12.45 -8.65 -0.14
CA HIS A 360 -11.79 -7.40 -0.48
C HIS A 360 -11.65 -6.55 0.78
N MET A 361 -10.64 -5.70 0.86
CA MET A 361 -10.49 -4.79 2.00
C MET A 361 -11.58 -3.73 2.03
N TRP A 362 -11.99 -3.28 0.84
CA TRP A 362 -13.14 -2.41 0.63
C TRP A 362 -14.12 -3.05 -0.35
N ARG A 363 -15.37 -3.17 0.07
CA ARG A 363 -16.43 -3.75 -0.75
C ARG A 363 -17.72 -2.94 -0.62
N GLY A 364 -18.59 -3.05 -1.62
CA GLY A 364 -19.98 -2.63 -1.49
C GLY A 364 -20.78 -2.82 -2.77
N ASP A 365 -22.05 -2.47 -2.72
CA ASP A 365 -22.93 -2.44 -3.89
C ASP A 365 -23.34 -0.99 -4.19
N PHE A 366 -22.73 -0.40 -5.21
CA PHE A 366 -23.09 0.93 -5.66
C PHE A 366 -24.49 0.98 -6.25
N GLN A 367 -25.22 1.99 -5.81
CA GLN A 367 -26.45 2.51 -6.38
C GLN A 367 -26.12 3.62 -7.39
N THR A 368 -27.05 3.91 -8.29
CA THR A 368 -26.87 4.92 -9.34
C THR A 368 -26.45 6.29 -8.78
N ASN A 369 -25.44 6.90 -9.41
CA ASN A 369 -24.90 8.23 -9.06
C ASN A 369 -24.30 8.34 -7.66
N GLN A 370 -23.69 7.27 -7.15
CA GLN A 370 -22.91 7.34 -5.91
C GLN A 370 -21.50 7.88 -6.14
N THR A 371 -20.90 8.36 -5.06
CA THR A 371 -19.49 8.74 -5.00
C THR A 371 -18.90 8.18 -3.72
N TRP A 372 -17.72 7.57 -3.82
CA TRP A 372 -16.97 7.14 -2.65
C TRP A 372 -15.69 7.97 -2.48
N THR A 373 -15.52 8.57 -1.31
CA THR A 373 -14.30 9.32 -0.96
C THR A 373 -13.45 8.54 0.02
N VAL A 374 -12.20 8.28 -0.34
CA VAL A 374 -11.18 7.67 0.51
C VAL A 374 -10.08 8.68 0.78
N HIS A 375 -9.78 8.93 2.05
CA HIS A 375 -8.74 9.88 2.41
C HIS A 375 -7.92 9.47 3.63
N GLY A 376 -6.60 9.46 3.50
CA GLY A 376 -5.66 9.33 4.62
C GLY A 376 -5.34 7.91 5.08
N VAL A 377 -6.29 6.98 4.88
CA VAL A 377 -6.24 5.62 5.45
C VAL A 377 -5.04 4.85 4.94
N THR A 378 -4.39 4.11 5.84
CA THR A 378 -3.38 3.11 5.47
C THR A 378 -4.01 1.72 5.49
N MET A 379 -3.97 1.02 4.37
CA MET A 379 -4.36 -0.37 4.28
C MET A 379 -3.13 -1.27 4.42
N ASN A 380 -3.22 -2.31 5.25
CA ASN A 380 -2.11 -3.25 5.49
C ASN A 380 -2.53 -4.69 5.19
N ALA A 381 -1.69 -5.43 4.47
CA ALA A 381 -1.83 -6.87 4.25
C ALA A 381 -3.22 -7.31 3.72
N PRO A 382 -3.63 -6.83 2.54
CA PRO A 382 -4.82 -7.35 1.88
C PRO A 382 -4.67 -8.87 1.59
N PRO A 383 -5.70 -9.70 1.81
CA PRO A 383 -5.66 -11.14 1.50
C PRO A 383 -5.95 -11.46 0.03
N PHE A 384 -6.48 -10.49 -0.72
CA PHE A 384 -6.96 -10.59 -2.11
C PHE A 384 -6.99 -9.18 -2.73
N ASN A 385 -7.79 -8.96 -3.78
CA ASN A 385 -7.94 -7.64 -4.41
C ASN A 385 -8.36 -6.60 -3.36
N SER A 386 -7.77 -5.42 -3.43
CA SER A 386 -7.91 -4.41 -2.38
C SER A 386 -9.31 -3.81 -2.33
N MET A 387 -9.91 -3.55 -3.48
CA MET A 387 -11.23 -2.93 -3.55
C MET A 387 -12.01 -3.34 -4.78
N ASP A 388 -13.26 -3.75 -4.56
CA ASP A 388 -14.28 -3.86 -5.59
C ASP A 388 -15.66 -3.48 -5.05
N PHE A 389 -16.34 -2.59 -5.76
CA PHE A 389 -17.76 -2.34 -5.64
C PHE A 389 -18.49 -2.93 -6.84
N TYR A 390 -19.66 -3.49 -6.58
CA TYR A 390 -20.55 -4.03 -7.60
C TYR A 390 -21.77 -3.12 -7.79
N GLY A 391 -22.77 -3.55 -8.58
CA GLY A 391 -23.95 -2.74 -8.88
C GLY A 391 -23.73 -1.77 -10.04
N ASP A 392 -24.23 -0.54 -9.93
CA ASP A 392 -24.21 0.46 -11.00
C ASP A 392 -22.87 1.23 -11.06
N VAL A 393 -21.80 0.49 -11.34
CA VAL A 393 -20.43 1.03 -11.43
C VAL A 393 -20.23 1.97 -12.62
N GLY A 394 -21.11 1.93 -13.63
CA GLY A 394 -21.04 2.81 -14.81
C GLY A 394 -21.42 4.26 -14.53
N ALA A 395 -22.13 4.51 -13.43
CA ALA A 395 -22.59 5.84 -13.01
C ALA A 395 -21.99 6.27 -11.66
N THR A 396 -20.86 5.69 -11.26
CA THR A 396 -20.24 5.93 -9.95
C THR A 396 -18.79 6.36 -10.09
N SER A 397 -18.31 7.19 -9.16
CA SER A 397 -16.93 7.68 -9.11
C SER A 397 -16.28 7.45 -7.74
N VAL A 398 -14.94 7.38 -7.74
CA VAL A 398 -14.13 7.28 -6.52
C VAL A 398 -13.13 8.42 -6.48
N PHE A 399 -13.04 9.07 -5.32
CA PHE A 399 -12.04 10.08 -5.03
C PHE A 399 -11.07 9.55 -3.98
N ILE A 400 -9.83 9.29 -4.38
CA ILE A 400 -8.81 8.68 -3.52
C ILE A 400 -7.69 9.70 -3.31
N SER A 401 -7.38 10.01 -2.04
CA SER A 401 -6.29 10.96 -1.74
C SER A 401 -5.54 10.62 -0.45
N ASP A 402 -4.23 10.87 -0.44
CA ASP A 402 -3.35 10.59 0.70
C ASP A 402 -3.53 9.16 1.28
N TYR A 403 -3.77 8.20 0.39
CA TYR A 403 -4.04 6.80 0.71
C TYR A 403 -2.76 5.98 0.61
N LYS A 404 -2.66 4.90 1.39
CA LYS A 404 -1.51 3.99 1.36
C LYS A 404 -1.95 2.54 1.38
N GLN A 405 -1.23 1.70 0.65
CA GLN A 405 -1.29 0.24 0.75
C GLN A 405 0.11 -0.29 1.07
N VAL A 406 0.24 -1.07 2.14
CA VAL A 406 1.50 -1.67 2.62
C VAL A 406 1.32 -3.17 2.88
N GLY A 407 2.41 -3.93 2.87
CA GLY A 407 2.36 -5.36 3.24
C GLY A 407 1.58 -6.27 2.30
N ALA A 408 1.26 -5.81 1.09
CA ALA A 408 0.64 -6.57 0.02
C ALA A 408 1.61 -7.61 -0.61
N PHE A 409 2.08 -8.56 0.19
CA PHE A 409 3.03 -9.58 -0.26
C PHE A 409 2.38 -10.71 -1.06
N PHE A 410 1.10 -11.01 -0.80
CA PHE A 410 0.36 -12.02 -1.57
C PHE A 410 0.17 -11.57 -3.02
N GLY A 411 0.09 -12.52 -3.94
CA GLY A 411 -0.45 -12.26 -5.27
C GLY A 411 -1.88 -11.74 -5.23
N GLN A 412 -2.42 -11.23 -6.35
CA GLN A 412 -3.78 -10.69 -6.43
C GLN A 412 -4.08 -9.55 -5.44
N THR A 413 -3.05 -8.88 -4.92
CA THR A 413 -3.20 -7.71 -4.04
C THR A 413 -3.07 -6.43 -4.84
N ASP A 414 -4.03 -6.26 -5.74
CA ASP A 414 -4.16 -5.13 -6.66
C ASP A 414 -4.21 -3.79 -5.92
N GLY A 415 -4.04 -2.70 -6.66
CA GLY A 415 -4.49 -1.39 -6.20
C GLY A 415 -6.00 -1.22 -6.26
N MET A 416 -6.46 0.00 -6.00
CA MET A 416 -7.88 0.35 -5.99
C MET A 416 -8.44 0.46 -7.43
N GLU A 417 -9.67 0.00 -7.66
CA GLU A 417 -10.40 0.31 -8.89
C GLU A 417 -10.68 1.81 -9.04
N MET A 418 -10.67 2.28 -10.29
CA MET A 418 -11.03 3.65 -10.63
C MET A 418 -12.22 3.66 -11.59
N TYR A 419 -13.43 3.68 -11.03
CA TYR A 419 -14.69 3.81 -11.78
C TYR A 419 -14.75 5.12 -12.62
N PRO A 420 -15.72 5.29 -13.52
CA PRO A 420 -15.79 6.48 -14.37
C PRO A 420 -15.70 7.80 -13.57
N TYR A 421 -14.99 8.80 -14.12
CA TYR A 421 -14.82 10.12 -13.47
C TYR A 421 -14.03 10.10 -12.15
N SER A 422 -13.35 8.99 -11.82
CA SER A 422 -12.53 8.89 -10.62
C SER A 422 -11.27 9.75 -10.69
N TYR A 423 -10.82 10.20 -9.52
CA TYR A 423 -9.56 10.93 -9.37
C TYR A 423 -8.78 10.40 -8.17
N ALA A 424 -7.60 9.84 -8.45
CA ALA A 424 -6.72 9.23 -7.48
C ALA A 424 -5.41 10.02 -7.39
N ARG A 425 -5.00 10.45 -6.18
CA ARG A 425 -3.80 11.27 -6.02
C ARG A 425 -3.07 11.12 -4.71
N ASP A 426 -1.77 11.38 -4.72
CA ASP A 426 -0.95 11.46 -3.50
C ASP A 426 -0.92 10.10 -2.76
N ILE A 427 -0.69 9.01 -3.50
CA ILE A 427 -0.84 7.62 -3.03
C ILE A 427 0.51 6.93 -2.89
N PHE A 428 0.61 6.00 -1.93
CA PHE A 428 1.67 4.98 -1.90
C PHE A 428 1.07 3.58 -2.09
N TYR A 429 1.59 2.81 -3.03
CA TYR A 429 1.20 1.42 -3.26
C TYR A 429 2.39 0.49 -3.10
N HIS A 430 2.30 -0.46 -2.16
CA HIS A 430 2.97 -1.75 -2.27
C HIS A 430 1.95 -2.74 -2.84
N THR A 431 2.22 -3.37 -4.00
CA THR A 431 1.23 -4.21 -4.68
C THR A 431 1.79 -5.53 -5.19
N GLY A 432 1.03 -6.59 -4.94
CA GLY A 432 1.27 -7.94 -5.43
C GLY A 432 0.75 -8.21 -6.84
N ASP A 433 -0.04 -7.29 -7.41
CA ASP A 433 -0.74 -7.48 -8.69
C ASP A 433 -1.02 -6.13 -9.39
N ASP A 434 -1.93 -6.06 -10.36
CA ASP A 434 -2.29 -4.84 -11.10
C ASP A 434 -2.38 -3.60 -10.18
N THR A 435 -1.57 -2.57 -10.41
CA THR A 435 -1.43 -1.43 -9.46
C THR A 435 -2.42 -0.31 -9.75
N ILE A 436 -2.48 0.13 -11.00
CA ILE A 436 -3.30 1.24 -11.48
C ILE A 436 -4.22 0.67 -12.56
N LYS A 437 -5.47 0.37 -12.18
CA LYS A 437 -6.46 -0.27 -13.04
C LYS A 437 -7.27 0.80 -13.78
N THR A 438 -7.02 0.95 -15.08
CA THR A 438 -7.65 2.00 -15.91
C THR A 438 -8.75 1.41 -16.78
N TYR A 439 -9.74 0.80 -16.13
CA TYR A 439 -10.81 0.05 -16.77
C TYR A 439 -11.99 0.90 -17.25
N TYR A 440 -11.96 2.20 -16.94
CA TYR A 440 -13.04 3.13 -17.17
C TYR A 440 -12.54 4.46 -17.75
N SER A 441 -13.46 5.22 -18.35
CA SER A 441 -13.18 6.51 -18.99
C SER A 441 -13.21 7.69 -18.01
N ASN A 442 -12.61 8.81 -18.42
CA ASN A 442 -12.59 10.09 -17.68
C ASN A 442 -11.88 10.00 -16.33
N ILE A 443 -10.82 9.20 -16.22
CA ILE A 443 -10.08 9.04 -14.97
C ILE A 443 -8.79 9.86 -14.97
N VAL A 444 -8.40 10.31 -13.77
CA VAL A 444 -7.10 10.93 -13.53
C VAL A 444 -6.43 10.21 -12.35
N ALA A 445 -5.18 9.78 -12.54
CA ALA A 445 -4.34 9.24 -11.49
C ALA A 445 -3.01 10.01 -11.46
N GLU A 446 -2.62 10.57 -10.32
CA GLU A 446 -1.37 11.34 -10.26
C GLU A 446 -0.63 11.33 -8.93
N ARG A 447 0.70 11.56 -8.96
CA ARG A 447 1.55 11.61 -7.76
C ARG A 447 1.43 10.34 -6.93
N ILE A 448 1.76 9.21 -7.56
CA ILE A 448 1.68 7.88 -6.95
C ILE A 448 3.09 7.30 -6.87
N VAL A 449 3.45 6.85 -5.67
CA VAL A 449 4.68 6.09 -5.42
C VAL A 449 4.32 4.61 -5.40
N VAL A 450 5.06 3.80 -6.15
CA VAL A 450 4.80 2.36 -6.33
C VAL A 450 6.03 1.56 -5.93
N TRP A 451 5.82 0.60 -5.03
CA TRP A 451 6.70 -0.50 -4.73
C TRP A 451 6.05 -1.79 -5.24
N LYS A 452 6.51 -2.25 -6.39
CA LYS A 452 5.97 -3.44 -7.05
C LYS A 452 6.70 -4.69 -6.56
N THR A 453 5.95 -5.77 -6.28
CA THR A 453 6.55 -7.09 -6.09
C THR A 453 6.98 -7.69 -7.44
N SER A 454 6.38 -8.81 -7.89
CA SER A 454 6.83 -9.57 -9.06
C SER A 454 5.71 -10.09 -9.96
N ASN A 455 4.49 -9.60 -9.83
CA ASN A 455 3.38 -9.99 -10.70
C ASN A 455 2.59 -8.78 -11.23
N ALA A 456 2.02 -8.99 -12.42
CA ALA A 456 1.24 -8.03 -13.21
C ALA A 456 1.97 -6.71 -13.54
N PRO A 457 1.45 -5.88 -14.45
CA PRO A 457 2.03 -4.58 -14.75
C PRO A 457 1.74 -3.52 -13.68
N ILE A 458 2.30 -2.31 -13.85
CA ILE A 458 1.94 -1.15 -13.02
C ILE A 458 0.58 -0.59 -13.46
N ILE A 459 0.45 -0.12 -14.72
CA ILE A 459 -0.86 0.15 -15.34
C ILE A 459 -1.41 -1.13 -15.95
N GLN A 460 -2.69 -1.40 -15.73
CA GLN A 460 -3.44 -2.45 -16.41
C GLN A 460 -4.71 -1.89 -17.06
N PHE A 461 -4.91 -2.20 -18.34
CA PHE A 461 -6.16 -1.86 -19.06
C PHE A 461 -6.74 -3.00 -19.90
N GLY A 462 -6.12 -4.19 -19.88
CA GLY A 462 -6.56 -5.38 -20.61
C GLY A 462 -7.63 -6.19 -19.90
N TRP A 463 -7.43 -7.52 -19.90
CA TRP A 463 -8.36 -8.56 -19.41
C TRP A 463 -9.65 -8.73 -20.22
N SER A 464 -10.21 -7.64 -20.72
CA SER A 464 -11.38 -7.65 -21.61
C SER A 464 -11.28 -6.53 -22.64
N GLN A 465 -12.10 -6.60 -23.67
CA GLN A 465 -12.30 -5.50 -24.62
C GLN A 465 -13.01 -4.35 -23.90
N ARG A 466 -12.65 -3.11 -24.20
CA ARG A 466 -13.15 -1.92 -23.51
C ARG A 466 -13.28 -0.72 -24.45
N ASN A 467 -14.18 0.18 -24.09
CA ASN A 467 -14.27 1.53 -24.64
C ASN A 467 -13.72 2.53 -23.63
N LEU A 468 -12.52 3.01 -23.89
CA LEU A 468 -11.77 3.89 -23.00
C LEU A 468 -11.50 5.23 -23.68
N THR A 469 -11.83 6.31 -22.97
CA THR A 469 -11.50 7.66 -23.41
C THR A 469 -11.18 8.59 -22.24
N ASN A 470 -10.35 9.59 -22.50
CA ASN A 470 -9.99 10.65 -21.55
C ASN A 470 -9.36 10.07 -20.27
N ILE A 471 -8.20 9.44 -20.41
CA ILE A 471 -7.47 8.84 -19.29
C ILE A 471 -6.15 9.59 -19.14
N THR A 472 -5.80 9.96 -17.90
CA THR A 472 -4.50 10.57 -17.59
C THR A 472 -3.88 9.87 -16.39
N VAL A 473 -2.67 9.36 -16.56
CA VAL A 473 -1.85 8.79 -15.48
C VAL A 473 -0.51 9.52 -15.43
N ASP A 474 -0.34 10.40 -14.46
CA ASP A 474 0.74 11.39 -14.41
C ASP A 474 1.61 11.29 -13.15
N SER A 475 2.89 11.63 -13.23
CA SER A 475 3.75 11.79 -12.04
C SER A 475 3.82 10.51 -11.18
N ILE A 476 4.31 9.42 -11.77
CA ILE A 476 4.38 8.11 -11.10
C ILE A 476 5.83 7.72 -10.82
N ASP A 477 6.09 7.33 -9.58
CA ASP A 477 7.39 6.95 -9.07
C ASP A 477 7.41 5.46 -8.75
N VAL A 478 7.93 4.64 -9.65
CA VAL A 478 8.16 3.22 -9.38
C VAL A 478 9.51 3.10 -8.69
N ILE A 479 9.52 2.98 -7.36
CA ILE A 479 10.75 2.99 -6.56
C ILE A 479 11.42 1.63 -6.46
N HIS A 480 10.66 0.55 -6.68
CA HIS A 480 11.14 -0.84 -6.69
C HIS A 480 10.27 -1.72 -7.57
N THR A 481 10.93 -2.66 -8.25
CA THR A 481 10.32 -3.87 -8.82
C THR A 481 11.25 -5.06 -8.58
N ARG A 482 10.72 -6.29 -8.63
CA ARG A 482 11.54 -7.50 -8.47
C ARG A 482 11.12 -8.66 -9.36
N TYR A 483 10.50 -8.41 -10.51
CA TYR A 483 10.06 -9.46 -11.44
C TYR A 483 11.17 -10.48 -11.74
N HIS A 484 10.88 -11.78 -11.63
CA HIS A 484 11.89 -12.84 -11.83
C HIS A 484 11.81 -13.53 -13.20
N THR A 485 10.69 -13.38 -13.89
CA THR A 485 10.45 -13.93 -15.24
C THR A 485 9.45 -13.04 -16.00
N GLN A 486 9.30 -13.18 -17.31
CA GLN A 486 8.26 -12.53 -18.13
C GLN A 486 7.06 -13.47 -18.32
N ALA A 487 5.89 -12.94 -18.65
CA ALA A 487 4.73 -13.69 -19.13
C ALA A 487 4.08 -12.94 -20.30
N GLU A 488 3.79 -13.63 -21.41
CA GLU A 488 3.25 -12.97 -22.62
C GLU A 488 1.77 -12.60 -22.45
N GLU A 489 1.00 -13.48 -21.83
CA GLU A 489 -0.44 -13.32 -21.60
C GLU A 489 -0.71 -12.28 -20.50
N TYR A 490 0.19 -12.20 -19.52
CA TYR A 490 0.09 -11.35 -18.33
C TYR A 490 1.36 -10.49 -18.21
N PRO A 491 1.51 -9.49 -19.09
CA PRO A 491 2.77 -8.77 -19.28
C PRO A 491 3.24 -8.11 -17.99
N ARG A 492 4.50 -8.36 -17.62
CA ARG A 492 5.20 -7.64 -16.57
C ARG A 492 5.91 -6.46 -17.22
N ALA A 493 5.31 -5.29 -17.11
CA ALA A 493 5.71 -4.04 -17.73
C ALA A 493 5.27 -2.83 -16.89
N LEU A 494 5.78 -1.64 -17.18
CA LEU A 494 5.24 -0.42 -16.59
C LEU A 494 3.80 -0.18 -17.07
N ILE A 495 3.54 -0.33 -18.37
CA ILE A 495 2.23 -0.12 -18.98
C ILE A 495 1.77 -1.42 -19.66
N GLY A 496 0.72 -2.04 -19.13
CA GLY A 496 0.30 -3.38 -19.56
C GLY A 496 -1.15 -3.50 -20.01
N SER A 497 -1.37 -4.42 -20.95
CA SER A 497 -2.68 -4.97 -21.29
C SER A 497 -2.57 -6.49 -21.33
N ALA A 498 -3.14 -7.16 -20.33
CA ALA A 498 -3.26 -8.61 -20.30
C ALA A 498 -4.18 -9.11 -21.42
N ALA A 499 -3.92 -10.35 -21.88
CA ALA A 499 -4.82 -11.08 -22.76
C ALA A 499 -6.20 -11.30 -22.10
N SER A 500 -7.18 -11.76 -22.88
CA SER A 500 -8.54 -11.90 -22.35
C SER A 500 -8.59 -12.91 -21.20
N TYR A 501 -9.25 -12.57 -20.09
CA TYR A 501 -9.44 -13.53 -18.99
C TYR A 501 -10.32 -14.72 -19.40
N ALA A 502 -11.11 -14.59 -20.47
CA ALA A 502 -11.97 -15.66 -20.98
C ALA A 502 -11.17 -16.78 -21.66
N ASP A 503 -10.07 -16.43 -22.33
CA ASP A 503 -9.09 -17.35 -22.90
C ASP A 503 -7.78 -16.60 -23.10
N ALA A 504 -6.89 -16.69 -22.11
CA ALA A 504 -5.65 -15.92 -22.09
C ALA A 504 -4.65 -16.38 -23.17
N THR A 505 -4.81 -17.60 -23.68
CA THR A 505 -3.90 -18.19 -24.68
C THR A 505 -4.29 -17.83 -26.12
N SER A 506 -5.51 -17.33 -26.32
CA SER A 506 -6.03 -17.01 -27.64
C SER A 506 -5.75 -15.56 -28.02
N THR A 507 -5.32 -15.35 -29.26
CA THR A 507 -5.20 -14.03 -29.89
C THR A 507 -6.44 -13.65 -30.70
N LEU A 508 -7.50 -14.47 -30.66
CA LEU A 508 -8.75 -14.26 -31.42
C LEU A 508 -9.86 -13.60 -30.59
N THR A 509 -9.52 -13.11 -29.40
CA THR A 509 -10.45 -12.59 -28.40
C THR A 509 -10.53 -11.07 -28.41
N ALA A 510 -10.16 -10.38 -29.47
CA ALA A 510 -10.31 -8.92 -29.52
C ALA A 510 -11.65 -8.49 -30.12
N ASP A 511 -11.99 -7.21 -30.00
CA ASP A 511 -13.18 -6.60 -30.62
C ASP A 511 -12.77 -5.36 -31.41
N ILE A 512 -12.96 -5.41 -32.74
CA ILE A 512 -12.63 -4.29 -33.63
C ILE A 512 -13.60 -3.10 -33.52
N ASN A 513 -14.68 -3.21 -32.73
CA ASN A 513 -15.60 -2.11 -32.45
C ASN A 513 -15.29 -1.42 -31.11
N SER A 514 -14.45 -2.05 -30.28
CA SER A 514 -13.95 -1.46 -29.04
C SER A 514 -12.77 -0.53 -29.33
N TYR A 515 -12.59 0.52 -28.51
CA TYR A 515 -11.54 1.51 -28.73
C TYR A 515 -10.89 2.07 -27.45
N ILE A 516 -9.66 2.53 -27.59
CA ILE A 516 -8.88 3.28 -26.62
C ILE A 516 -8.49 4.60 -27.29
N SER A 517 -8.86 5.72 -26.70
CA SER A 517 -8.63 7.06 -27.25
C SER A 517 -8.30 8.06 -26.13
N ASN A 518 -7.60 9.13 -26.46
CA ASN A 518 -7.21 10.19 -25.53
C ASN A 518 -6.68 9.63 -24.20
N TYR A 519 -5.71 8.73 -24.30
CA TYR A 519 -5.04 8.09 -23.18
C TYR A 519 -3.63 8.68 -23.05
N THR A 520 -3.31 9.28 -21.91
CA THR A 520 -2.00 9.87 -21.65
C THR A 520 -1.36 9.27 -20.40
N VAL A 521 -0.11 8.83 -20.54
CA VAL A 521 0.77 8.43 -19.44
C VAL A 521 1.97 9.36 -19.47
N SER A 522 2.22 10.12 -18.40
CA SER A 522 3.25 11.17 -18.41
C SER A 522 4.04 11.32 -17.12
N ASN A 523 5.31 11.73 -17.22
CA ASN A 523 6.17 12.07 -16.09
C ASN A 523 6.45 10.89 -15.14
N TRP A 524 6.96 9.77 -15.68
CA TRP A 524 7.26 8.58 -14.89
C TRP A 524 8.76 8.44 -14.62
N ARG A 525 9.09 7.93 -13.44
CA ARG A 525 10.42 7.42 -13.12
C ARG A 525 10.34 6.02 -12.56
N ALA A 526 11.08 5.10 -13.16
CA ALA A 526 11.29 3.75 -12.64
C ALA A 526 12.74 3.62 -12.18
N GLU A 527 12.92 3.54 -10.85
CA GLU A 527 14.21 3.47 -10.20
C GLU A 527 14.69 2.02 -10.05
N GLY A 528 15.99 1.82 -10.15
CA GLY A 528 16.63 0.51 -10.13
C GLY A 528 16.27 -0.35 -11.35
N ILE A 529 16.43 -1.66 -11.17
CA ILE A 529 16.16 -2.66 -12.21
C ILE A 529 14.64 -2.76 -12.41
N SER A 530 14.21 -2.41 -13.62
CA SER A 530 12.81 -2.22 -13.97
C SER A 530 12.40 -3.12 -15.15
N PRO A 531 11.10 -3.40 -15.29
CA PRO A 531 10.59 -4.10 -16.46
C PRO A 531 10.57 -3.20 -17.69
N ALA A 532 10.19 -3.81 -18.81
CA ALA A 532 9.88 -3.14 -20.06
C ALA A 532 8.88 -1.97 -19.89
N LEU A 533 8.98 -0.99 -20.77
CA LEU A 533 8.06 0.15 -20.83
C LEU A 533 6.61 -0.30 -21.07
N ILE A 534 6.38 -1.09 -22.13
CA ILE A 534 5.03 -1.53 -22.51
C ILE A 534 4.93 -3.05 -22.72
N GLY A 535 3.82 -3.65 -22.35
CA GLY A 535 3.45 -5.01 -22.73
C GLY A 535 1.97 -5.07 -23.04
N ILE A 536 1.61 -5.02 -24.33
CA ILE A 536 0.23 -4.82 -24.76
C ILE A 536 -0.24 -5.99 -25.61
N ASN A 537 -1.23 -6.72 -25.09
CA ASN A 537 -2.13 -7.55 -25.87
C ASN A 537 -3.37 -6.70 -26.23
N PRO A 538 -3.49 -6.16 -27.46
CA PRO A 538 -4.50 -5.17 -27.78
C PRO A 538 -5.85 -5.85 -27.99
N LEU A 539 -6.77 -5.71 -27.03
CA LEU A 539 -8.13 -6.26 -27.09
C LEU A 539 -9.15 -5.31 -27.75
N ALA A 540 -8.73 -4.09 -28.07
CA ALA A 540 -9.52 -3.00 -28.65
C ALA A 540 -8.62 -2.14 -29.54
N ASN A 541 -9.19 -1.41 -30.51
CA ASN A 541 -8.44 -0.46 -31.34
C ASN A 541 -7.77 0.62 -30.47
N ILE A 542 -6.59 1.08 -30.87
CA ILE A 542 -5.87 2.14 -30.17
C ILE A 542 -5.82 3.35 -31.11
N ASP A 543 -6.67 4.33 -30.84
CA ASP A 543 -6.73 5.57 -31.61
C ASP A 543 -5.72 6.58 -31.10
N THR A 544 -5.74 7.03 -29.85
CA THR A 544 -4.71 7.97 -29.37
C THR A 544 -4.21 7.60 -27.98
N PHE A 545 -2.94 7.19 -27.93
CA PHE A 545 -2.21 6.82 -26.73
C PHE A 545 -0.86 7.55 -26.71
N HIS A 546 -0.67 8.39 -25.69
CA HIS A 546 0.55 9.16 -25.48
C HIS A 546 1.31 8.62 -24.26
N VAL A 547 2.58 8.33 -24.44
CA VAL A 547 3.53 7.93 -23.39
C VAL A 547 4.67 8.93 -23.41
N GLU A 548 4.71 9.83 -22.43
CA GLU A 548 5.55 11.04 -22.48
C GLU A 548 6.41 11.22 -21.25
N ASN A 549 7.68 11.59 -21.43
CA ASN A 549 8.61 11.87 -20.33
C ASN A 549 8.71 10.70 -19.34
N ILE A 550 9.21 9.57 -19.83
CA ILE A 550 9.38 8.34 -19.06
C ILE A 550 10.86 8.05 -18.93
N TRP A 551 11.33 7.90 -17.70
CA TRP A 551 12.71 7.51 -17.40
C TRP A 551 12.74 6.16 -16.69
N ILE A 552 13.52 5.23 -17.23
CA ILE A 552 13.84 3.94 -16.60
C ILE A 552 15.33 3.96 -16.26
N GLU A 553 15.69 3.77 -15.00
CA GLU A 553 17.10 3.78 -14.56
C GLU A 553 17.89 2.65 -15.24
N GLU A 554 17.42 1.41 -15.10
CA GLU A 554 18.02 0.22 -15.66
C GLU A 554 16.93 -0.78 -16.07
N LEU A 555 17.05 -1.36 -17.27
CA LEU A 555 16.18 -2.46 -17.69
C LEU A 555 16.69 -3.80 -17.14
N ALA A 556 15.77 -4.71 -16.84
CA ALA A 556 16.08 -6.06 -16.41
C ALA A 556 17.08 -6.79 -17.34
N ASN A 557 17.79 -7.78 -16.78
CA ASN A 557 18.73 -8.56 -17.58
C ASN A 557 18.01 -9.30 -18.72
N GLN A 558 18.58 -9.26 -19.93
CA GLN A 558 17.99 -9.83 -21.14
C GLN A 558 17.65 -11.33 -21.02
N THR A 559 18.35 -12.08 -20.16
CA THR A 559 18.07 -13.51 -19.94
C THR A 559 16.72 -13.74 -19.27
N THR A 560 16.15 -12.72 -18.63
CA THR A 560 14.85 -12.77 -17.95
C THR A 560 13.68 -12.50 -18.89
N LEU A 561 13.95 -11.88 -20.05
CA LEU A 561 12.96 -11.37 -21.02
C LEU A 561 12.00 -10.29 -20.47
N ILE A 562 12.21 -9.82 -19.24
CA ILE A 562 11.35 -8.81 -18.59
C ILE A 562 11.58 -7.41 -19.16
N ASP A 563 12.75 -7.17 -19.75
CA ASP A 563 13.17 -5.91 -20.35
C ASP A 563 12.55 -5.62 -21.71
N MET A 564 11.99 -6.64 -22.36
CA MET A 564 11.46 -6.52 -23.72
C MET A 564 10.03 -5.99 -23.73
N SER A 565 9.84 -4.81 -24.34
CA SER A 565 8.51 -4.26 -24.57
C SER A 565 7.81 -4.97 -25.73
N THR A 566 6.50 -5.19 -25.64
CA THR A 566 5.74 -5.90 -26.69
C THR A 566 4.43 -5.21 -27.05
N ILE A 567 4.08 -5.25 -28.33
CA ILE A 567 2.69 -5.10 -28.80
C ILE A 567 2.44 -6.24 -29.80
N ARG A 568 1.56 -7.17 -29.42
CA ARG A 568 1.25 -8.37 -30.20
C ARG A 568 0.05 -8.15 -31.12
N VAL A 569 -0.11 -9.00 -32.13
CA VAL A 569 -1.29 -8.95 -33.02
C VAL A 569 -2.42 -9.79 -32.43
N PHE A 570 -3.53 -9.12 -32.15
CA PHE A 570 -4.80 -9.74 -31.76
C PHE A 570 -5.87 -9.45 -32.81
N THR A 571 -6.84 -10.35 -32.93
CA THR A 571 -7.87 -10.33 -33.97
C THR A 571 -9.25 -10.60 -33.38
N ASP A 572 -10.28 -10.20 -34.13
CA ASP A 572 -11.68 -10.41 -33.77
C ASP A 572 -12.27 -11.60 -34.56
N ALA A 573 -12.50 -12.71 -33.85
CA ALA A 573 -13.09 -13.92 -34.43
C ALA A 573 -14.50 -13.70 -35.02
N ASN A 574 -15.27 -12.75 -34.48
CA ASN A 574 -16.64 -12.50 -34.90
C ASN A 574 -16.71 -11.66 -36.19
N HIS A 575 -15.61 -11.03 -36.58
CA HIS A 575 -15.52 -10.19 -37.78
C HIS A 575 -14.52 -10.72 -38.82
N GLY A 576 -14.37 -12.05 -38.89
CA GLY A 576 -13.53 -12.71 -39.89
C GLY A 576 -12.03 -12.63 -39.57
N ASN A 577 -11.67 -12.67 -38.29
CA ASN A 577 -10.29 -12.54 -37.79
C ASN A 577 -9.61 -11.25 -38.24
N GLN A 578 -10.37 -10.15 -38.29
CA GLN A 578 -9.78 -8.84 -38.58
C GLN A 578 -8.87 -8.42 -37.43
N PRO A 579 -7.64 -7.95 -37.72
CA PRO A 579 -6.72 -7.51 -36.68
C PRO A 579 -7.15 -6.17 -36.10
N ILE A 580 -6.88 -6.00 -34.80
CA ILE A 580 -6.98 -4.72 -34.13
C ILE A 580 -6.08 -3.69 -34.81
N GLN A 581 -6.59 -2.48 -34.95
CA GLN A 581 -5.92 -1.36 -35.59
C GLN A 581 -5.31 -0.40 -34.57
N ILE A 582 -4.15 0.15 -34.91
CA ILE A 582 -3.52 1.26 -34.19
C ILE A 582 -3.51 2.47 -35.11
N GLY A 583 -3.98 3.61 -34.62
CA GLY A 583 -3.90 4.89 -35.30
C GLY A 583 -4.91 5.11 -36.42
N GLN A 584 -5.90 4.21 -36.61
CA GLN A 584 -6.79 4.31 -37.77
C GLN A 584 -7.66 5.57 -37.75
N ASN A 585 -8.08 6.04 -36.57
CA ASN A 585 -8.88 7.26 -36.44
C ASN A 585 -8.05 8.46 -35.94
N SER A 586 -6.74 8.45 -36.20
CA SER A 586 -5.79 9.32 -35.50
C SER A 586 -5.07 10.28 -36.45
N PRO A 587 -4.60 11.44 -35.96
CA PRO A 587 -3.72 12.31 -36.73
C PRO A 587 -2.53 11.52 -37.29
N ASP A 588 -2.23 11.74 -38.57
CA ASP A 588 -1.11 11.11 -39.28
C ASP A 588 -1.10 9.56 -39.28
N ASN A 589 -2.23 8.94 -38.95
CA ASN A 589 -2.37 7.50 -38.72
C ASN A 589 -1.51 6.93 -37.57
N ILE A 590 -1.10 7.77 -36.62
CA ILE A 590 -0.28 7.39 -35.47
C ILE A 590 -1.18 7.21 -34.25
N GLY A 591 -1.24 5.99 -33.71
CA GLY A 591 -2.05 5.68 -32.54
C GLY A 591 -1.29 5.60 -31.23
N LEU A 592 0.01 5.33 -31.28
CA LEU A 592 0.90 5.34 -30.12
C LEU A 592 2.04 6.33 -30.35
N THR A 593 2.15 7.32 -29.48
CA THR A 593 3.29 8.23 -29.44
C THR A 593 4.08 7.98 -28.17
N ILE A 594 5.32 7.54 -28.31
CA ILE A 594 6.32 7.47 -27.24
C ILE A 594 7.22 8.69 -27.42
N LYS A 595 7.31 9.55 -26.40
CA LYS A 595 8.06 10.80 -26.48
C LYS A 595 8.88 10.98 -25.23
N ASP A 596 10.12 11.45 -25.37
CA ASP A 596 11.00 11.71 -24.23
C ASP A 596 11.16 10.43 -23.37
N TYR A 597 11.40 9.28 -24.01
CA TYR A 597 11.67 8.00 -23.34
C TYR A 597 13.17 7.81 -23.14
N TYR A 598 13.59 7.64 -21.89
CA TYR A 598 14.99 7.46 -21.51
C TYR A 598 15.22 6.12 -20.80
N VAL A 599 16.32 5.46 -21.13
CA VAL A 599 16.90 4.36 -20.37
C VAL A 599 18.28 4.78 -19.89
N GLY A 600 18.45 4.93 -18.57
CA GLY A 600 19.59 5.65 -18.00
C GLY A 600 19.68 7.06 -18.59
N ASP A 601 20.85 7.42 -19.13
CA ASP A 601 21.08 8.72 -19.77
C ASP A 601 20.76 8.73 -21.29
N THR A 602 20.23 7.63 -21.84
CA THR A 602 20.06 7.49 -23.29
C THR A 602 18.64 7.79 -23.71
N HIS A 603 18.47 8.82 -24.55
CA HIS A 603 17.20 9.12 -25.20
C HIS A 603 16.90 8.12 -26.32
N ILE A 604 15.75 7.44 -26.23
CA ILE A 604 15.34 6.37 -27.13
C ILE A 604 14.44 6.94 -28.23
N THR A 605 14.89 6.88 -29.49
CA THR A 605 14.14 7.41 -30.63
C THR A 605 14.28 6.54 -31.88
N LEU A 606 13.32 6.64 -32.79
CA LEU A 606 13.44 6.05 -34.13
C LEU A 606 14.63 6.63 -34.90
N ALA A 607 14.86 7.95 -34.77
CA ALA A 607 15.89 8.66 -35.53
C ALA A 607 17.33 8.28 -35.11
N ALA A 608 17.53 7.89 -33.84
CA ALA A 608 18.81 7.46 -33.31
C ALA A 608 19.09 5.96 -33.53
N ASP A 609 18.14 5.21 -34.09
CA ASP A 609 18.26 3.76 -34.34
C ASP A 609 18.64 2.95 -33.10
N ASN A 610 18.12 3.36 -31.93
CA ASN A 610 18.41 2.77 -30.63
C ASN A 610 17.15 2.25 -29.89
N TRP A 611 16.06 2.06 -30.63
CA TRP A 611 14.73 1.76 -30.11
C TRP A 611 14.36 0.28 -30.08
N ASP A 612 14.83 -0.50 -31.05
CA ASP A 612 14.35 -1.86 -31.34
C ASP A 612 14.65 -2.91 -30.25
N SER A 613 14.22 -4.15 -30.50
CA SER A 613 14.37 -5.27 -29.56
C SER A 613 15.83 -5.68 -29.29
N LEU A 614 16.78 -5.29 -30.13
CA LEU A 614 18.21 -5.63 -30.01
C LEU A 614 19.05 -4.46 -29.47
N SER A 615 18.50 -3.26 -29.47
CA SER A 615 19.10 -2.03 -28.97
C SER A 615 18.58 -1.67 -27.59
N GLN A 616 19.04 -0.55 -27.03
CA GLN A 616 18.80 -0.17 -25.64
C GLN A 616 17.32 0.14 -25.33
N GLY A 617 16.53 0.55 -26.32
CA GLY A 617 15.11 0.86 -26.14
C GLY A 617 14.23 -0.37 -25.89
N ARG A 618 14.67 -1.55 -26.37
CA ARG A 618 14.00 -2.84 -26.21
C ARG A 618 12.53 -2.84 -26.64
N LEU A 619 12.17 -2.05 -27.65
CA LEU A 619 10.82 -2.01 -28.21
C LEU A 619 10.65 -3.10 -29.28
N ASN A 620 9.95 -4.17 -28.94
CA ASN A 620 9.57 -5.26 -29.85
C ASN A 620 8.09 -5.14 -30.26
N ILE A 621 7.77 -4.08 -31.00
CA ILE A 621 6.42 -3.83 -31.53
C ILE A 621 6.25 -4.61 -32.84
N ASP A 622 5.16 -5.36 -33.00
CA ASP A 622 4.94 -6.15 -34.21
C ASP A 622 5.01 -5.28 -35.48
N SER A 623 5.73 -5.80 -36.49
CA SER A 623 5.95 -5.15 -37.78
C SER A 623 4.66 -4.75 -38.51
N SER A 624 3.53 -5.42 -38.24
CA SER A 624 2.23 -5.04 -38.82
C SER A 624 1.77 -3.65 -38.40
N TYR A 625 2.31 -3.12 -37.29
CA TYR A 625 2.02 -1.79 -36.77
C TYR A 625 3.04 -0.73 -37.20
N TRP A 626 4.01 -1.06 -38.07
CA TRP A 626 4.97 -0.07 -38.57
C TRP A 626 4.26 1.13 -39.22
N GLY A 627 4.70 2.34 -38.86
CA GLY A 627 4.07 3.59 -39.30
C GLY A 627 2.74 3.91 -38.61
N ARG A 628 2.35 3.13 -37.58
CA ARG A 628 1.19 3.41 -36.70
C ARG A 628 1.59 3.87 -35.30
N TRP A 629 2.88 3.94 -35.03
CA TRP A 629 3.44 4.42 -33.78
C TRP A 629 4.74 5.20 -34.06
N THR A 630 5.19 5.99 -33.09
CA THR A 630 6.45 6.72 -33.18
C THR A 630 7.17 6.78 -31.84
N ALA A 631 8.51 6.84 -31.86
CA ALA A 631 9.35 7.14 -30.71
C ALA A 631 10.24 8.35 -31.04
N VAL A 632 10.06 9.46 -30.31
CA VAL A 632 10.66 10.78 -30.64
C VAL A 632 11.30 11.50 -29.47
#